data_AF-A0A9D4FJ40-F1
#
_entry.id   AF-A0A9D4FJ40-F1
#
_cell.length_a   1.000
_cell.length_b   1.000
_cell.length_c   1.000
_cell.angle_alpha   90.00
_cell.angle_beta   90.00
_cell.angle_gamma   90.00
#
_symmetry.space_group_name_H-M   'P 1'
#
loop_
_entity.id
_entity.type
_entity.pdbx_description
1 polymer ?
#
loop_
_entity_poly.entity_id
_entity_poly.type
_entity_poly.pdbx_seq_one_letter_code
_entity_poly.pdbx_strand_id
1 'polypeptide(L)'
;MAIGQTASYTTYSATHPKMLEFIPADKKKLSFHPHLEIRALIIHNTPEVHERVMKMFTACALEENCLAPPGSKWQCKFDFTGRKPADCHRYDESALNILLKNWFNFDLSQFSRGNNYFRPYDINYKPKLKICRDANDIRDNEL
;
A
#
# COMPACT_ATOMS: atom_id res chain seq x y z
N MET A 1 2.97 3.21 8.10
CA MET A 1 3.41 4.13 7.03
C MET A 1 3.55 3.34 5.74
N ALA A 2 2.85 3.73 4.69
CA ALA A 2 2.97 3.16 3.35
C ALA A 2 3.84 4.09 2.49
N ILE A 3 4.89 3.53 1.88
CA ILE A 3 5.81 4.24 1.00
C ILE A 3 5.47 3.84 -0.43
N GLY A 4 5.22 4.81 -1.29
CA GLY A 4 4.74 4.54 -2.63
C GLY A 4 4.48 5.78 -3.47
N GLN A 5 3.58 5.63 -4.45
CA GLN A 5 3.16 6.69 -5.35
C GLN A 5 1.64 6.65 -5.55
N THR A 6 1.00 7.81 -5.66
CA THR A 6 -0.43 7.89 -5.99
C THR A 6 -0.64 7.61 -7.47
N ALA A 7 -1.46 6.62 -7.78
CA ALA A 7 -1.85 6.31 -9.15
C ALA A 7 -2.78 7.38 -9.75
N SER A 8 -2.85 7.40 -11.08
CA SER A 8 -3.84 8.18 -11.83
C SER A 8 -5.26 7.59 -11.76
N TYR A 9 -5.40 6.38 -11.22
CA TYR A 9 -6.65 5.67 -11.02
C TYR A 9 -6.98 5.56 -9.53
N THR A 10 -8.24 5.28 -9.24
CA THR A 10 -8.78 5.25 -7.88
C THR A 10 -8.69 3.89 -7.21
N THR A 11 -8.86 3.85 -5.90
CA THR A 11 -8.93 2.55 -5.20
C THR A 11 -10.15 1.75 -5.62
N TYR A 12 -11.26 2.42 -5.91
CA TYR A 12 -12.47 1.76 -6.38
C TYR A 12 -12.27 1.10 -7.75
N SER A 13 -11.60 1.76 -8.70
CA SER A 13 -11.41 1.22 -10.05
C SER A 13 -10.51 -0.03 -10.09
N ALA A 14 -9.54 -0.10 -9.20
CA ALA A 14 -8.56 -1.18 -9.10
C ALA A 14 -8.95 -2.31 -8.13
N THR A 15 -10.17 -2.26 -7.56
CA THR A 15 -10.65 -3.24 -6.57
C THR A 15 -11.81 -4.05 -7.13
N HIS A 16 -11.71 -5.37 -7.04
CA HIS A 16 -12.81 -6.25 -7.41
C HIS A 16 -14.00 -6.04 -6.44
N PRO A 17 -15.25 -5.88 -6.92
CA PRO A 17 -16.39 -5.54 -6.07
C PRO A 17 -16.61 -6.48 -4.87
N LYS A 18 -16.32 -7.78 -5.05
CA LYS A 18 -16.44 -8.80 -4.00
C LYS A 18 -15.58 -8.51 -2.76
N MET A 19 -14.40 -7.90 -2.90
CA MET A 19 -13.58 -7.51 -1.74
C MET A 19 -14.30 -6.52 -0.82
N LEU A 20 -15.16 -5.66 -1.38
CA LEU A 20 -15.92 -4.66 -0.62
C LEU A 20 -17.08 -5.28 0.18
N GLU A 21 -17.37 -6.57 -0.02
CA GLU A 21 -18.29 -7.34 0.83
C GLU A 21 -17.59 -7.81 2.12
N PHE A 22 -16.27 -8.03 2.07
CA PHE A 22 -15.45 -8.44 3.22
C PHE A 22 -14.87 -7.26 3.99
N ILE A 23 -14.45 -6.20 3.28
CA ILE A 23 -13.90 -4.98 3.86
C ILE A 23 -14.82 -3.81 3.50
N PRO A 24 -15.84 -3.52 4.33
CA PRO A 24 -16.79 -2.44 4.07
C PRO A 24 -16.09 -1.08 3.98
N ALA A 25 -16.46 -0.31 2.97
CA ALA A 25 -15.93 1.03 2.74
C ALA A 25 -16.90 1.90 1.94
N ASP A 26 -16.76 3.21 2.06
CA ASP A 26 -17.52 4.17 1.26
C ASP A 26 -17.04 4.12 -0.20
N LYS A 27 -17.81 3.43 -1.04
CA LYS A 27 -17.53 3.26 -2.49
C LYS A 27 -17.40 4.60 -3.21
N LYS A 28 -18.21 5.59 -2.83
CA LYS A 28 -18.17 6.93 -3.43
C LYS A 28 -16.84 7.57 -3.08
N LYS A 29 -16.44 7.61 -1.80
CA LYS A 29 -15.11 8.13 -1.42
C LYS A 29 -13.98 7.36 -2.12
N LEU A 30 -14.04 6.03 -2.19
CA LEU A 30 -13.03 5.24 -2.89
C LEU A 30 -12.91 5.60 -4.38
N SER A 31 -13.99 6.02 -5.04
CA SER A 31 -14.01 6.50 -6.43
C SER A 31 -13.51 7.93 -6.63
N PHE A 32 -13.18 8.65 -5.56
CA PHE A 32 -12.57 9.99 -5.62
C PHE A 32 -11.15 10.03 -5.05
N HIS A 33 -10.68 8.96 -4.42
CA HIS A 33 -9.34 8.90 -3.83
C HIS A 33 -8.43 7.98 -4.64
N PRO A 34 -7.19 8.44 -4.94
CA PRO A 34 -6.27 7.66 -5.74
C PRO A 34 -5.91 6.34 -5.05
N HIS A 35 -5.62 5.33 -5.86
CA HIS A 35 -4.94 4.14 -5.39
C HIS A 35 -3.50 4.50 -5.01
N LEU A 36 -3.01 3.99 -3.89
CA LEU A 36 -1.61 4.08 -3.52
C LEU A 36 -0.94 2.81 -4.03
N GLU A 37 0.01 2.94 -4.96
CA GLU A 37 0.87 1.84 -5.39
C GLU A 37 1.97 1.69 -4.33
N ILE A 38 1.79 0.71 -3.45
CA ILE A 38 2.59 0.52 -2.25
C ILE A 38 3.87 -0.23 -2.63
N ARG A 39 5.03 0.39 -2.38
CA ARG A 39 6.34 -0.23 -2.61
C ARG A 39 6.93 -0.82 -1.34
N ALA A 40 6.63 -0.20 -0.20
CA ALA A 40 6.99 -0.74 1.10
C ALA A 40 5.97 -0.30 2.15
N LEU A 41 5.84 -1.12 3.18
CA LEU A 41 4.97 -0.84 4.33
C LEU A 41 5.81 -0.97 5.61
N ILE A 42 5.90 0.12 6.36
CA ILE A 42 6.50 0.13 7.69
C ILE A 42 5.36 0.10 8.70
N ILE A 43 5.31 -0.99 9.47
CA ILE A 43 4.27 -1.25 10.46
C ILE A 43 4.91 -1.18 11.85
N HIS A 44 4.38 -0.32 12.70
CA HIS A 44 4.71 -0.33 14.12
C HIS A 44 3.70 -1.21 14.84
N ASN A 45 4.20 -2.19 15.62
CA ASN A 45 3.34 -3.13 16.35
C ASN A 45 2.71 -2.43 17.56
N THR A 46 1.54 -1.82 17.35
CA THR A 46 0.74 -1.23 18.42
C THR A 46 -0.67 -1.85 18.45
N PRO A 47 -1.37 -1.81 19.61
CA PRO A 47 -2.74 -2.29 19.71
C PRO A 47 -3.69 -1.63 18.69
N GLU A 48 -3.49 -0.35 18.39
CA GLU A 48 -4.30 0.39 17.41
C GLU A 48 -4.09 -0.16 16.00
N VAL A 49 -2.84 -0.41 15.59
CA VAL A 49 -2.52 -0.98 14.28
C VAL A 49 -3.09 -2.39 14.15
N HIS A 50 -3.03 -3.17 15.24
CA HIS A 50 -3.63 -4.50 15.30
C HIS A 50 -5.14 -4.44 15.06
N GLU A 51 -5.87 -3.65 15.85
CA GLU A 51 -7.33 -3.63 15.79
C GLU A 51 -7.89 -2.90 14.56
N ARG A 52 -7.21 -1.85 14.08
CA ARG A 52 -7.72 -1.01 12.98
C ARG A 52 -7.33 -1.50 11.60
N VAL A 53 -6.22 -2.23 11.47
CA VAL A 53 -5.69 -2.65 10.16
C VAL A 53 -5.40 -4.15 10.14
N MET A 54 -4.48 -4.62 10.98
CA MET A 54 -3.90 -5.96 10.80
C MET A 54 -4.91 -7.07 11.03
N LYS A 55 -5.83 -6.93 11.98
CA LYS A 55 -6.87 -7.93 12.25
C LYS A 55 -7.72 -8.22 11.02
N MET A 56 -8.22 -7.17 10.35
CA MET A 56 -9.03 -7.33 9.15
C MET A 56 -8.19 -7.71 7.94
N PHE A 57 -6.97 -7.17 7.82
CA PHE A 57 -6.05 -7.55 6.75
C PHE A 57 -5.70 -9.05 6.81
N THR A 58 -5.36 -9.56 7.99
CA THR A 58 -5.08 -10.98 8.22
C THR A 58 -6.31 -11.83 7.97
N ALA A 59 -7.50 -11.43 8.42
CA ALA A 59 -8.73 -12.15 8.12
C ALA A 59 -8.99 -12.24 6.61
N CYS A 60 -8.84 -11.12 5.88
CA CYS A 60 -8.94 -11.08 4.42
C CYS A 60 -7.88 -11.97 3.75
N ALA A 61 -6.66 -12.01 4.30
CA ALA A 61 -5.59 -12.84 3.76
C ALA A 61 -5.83 -14.34 3.91
N LEU A 62 -6.65 -14.74 4.89
CA LEU A 62 -7.05 -16.14 5.10
C LEU A 62 -8.30 -16.54 4.30
N GLU A 63 -8.99 -15.58 3.67
CA GLU A 63 -10.16 -15.81 2.84
C GLU A 63 -9.83 -15.53 1.38
N GLU A 64 -9.69 -16.58 0.57
CA GLU A 64 -9.33 -16.47 -0.85
C GLU A 64 -10.28 -15.54 -1.60
N ASN A 65 -11.58 -15.59 -1.30
CA ASN A 65 -12.54 -14.71 -1.97
C ASN A 65 -12.42 -13.23 -1.59
N CYS A 66 -11.69 -12.91 -0.51
CA CYS A 66 -11.40 -11.53 -0.15
C CYS A 66 -10.19 -11.01 -0.92
N LEU A 67 -9.04 -11.70 -0.85
CA LEU A 67 -7.80 -11.26 -1.52
C LEU A 67 -7.77 -11.53 -3.02
N ALA A 68 -8.31 -12.65 -3.47
CA ALA A 68 -8.29 -13.08 -4.86
C ALA A 68 -9.69 -13.59 -5.30
N PRO A 69 -10.72 -12.72 -5.30
CA PRO A 69 -12.04 -13.08 -5.79
C PRO A 69 -12.02 -13.83 -7.13
N PRO A 70 -12.92 -14.81 -7.36
CA PRO A 70 -13.05 -15.47 -8.64
C PRO A 70 -13.24 -14.46 -9.78
N GLY A 71 -12.44 -14.59 -10.85
CA GLY A 71 -12.44 -13.65 -11.97
C GLY A 71 -11.48 -12.46 -11.83
N SER A 72 -10.73 -12.36 -10.72
CA SER A 72 -9.67 -11.37 -10.56
C SER A 72 -8.59 -11.50 -11.65
N LYS A 73 -8.19 -10.34 -12.20
CA LYS A 73 -7.13 -10.22 -13.20
C LYS A 73 -6.20 -9.07 -12.80
N TRP A 74 -4.92 -9.23 -13.07
CA TRP A 74 -3.93 -8.18 -12.79
C TRP A 74 -4.00 -7.00 -13.77
N GLN A 75 -4.31 -7.28 -15.04
CA GLN A 75 -4.33 -6.27 -16.09
C GLN A 75 -5.57 -5.39 -16.01
N CYS A 76 -5.38 -4.09 -15.81
CA CYS A 76 -6.46 -3.12 -15.71
C CYS A 76 -6.69 -2.37 -17.02
N LYS A 77 -7.96 -2.10 -17.34
CA LYS A 77 -8.37 -1.22 -18.43
C LYS A 77 -9.10 -0.01 -17.86
N PHE A 78 -8.33 0.99 -17.46
CA PHE A 78 -8.89 2.21 -16.88
C PHE A 78 -9.54 3.09 -17.94
N ASP A 79 -10.67 3.69 -17.59
CA ASP A 79 -11.25 4.77 -18.37
C ASP A 79 -10.44 6.07 -18.18
N PHE A 80 -10.72 7.09 -18.98
CA PHE A 80 -10.03 8.39 -18.89
C PHE A 80 -10.09 9.02 -17.49
N THR A 81 -11.15 8.73 -16.72
CA THR A 81 -11.28 9.25 -15.35
C THR A 81 -10.53 8.42 -14.31
N GLY A 82 -10.24 7.14 -14.60
CA GLY A 82 -9.69 6.19 -13.63
C GLY A 82 -10.61 5.91 -12.43
N ARG A 83 -11.88 6.31 -12.49
CA ARG A 83 -12.85 6.20 -11.38
C ARG A 83 -13.80 5.02 -11.53
N LYS A 84 -13.97 4.47 -12.73
CA LYS A 84 -14.88 3.35 -12.97
C LYS A 84 -14.16 2.01 -12.75
N PRO A 85 -14.88 0.93 -12.36
CA PRO A 85 -14.29 -0.40 -12.26
C PRO A 85 -13.55 -0.78 -13.54
N ALA A 86 -12.30 -1.22 -13.42
CA ALA A 86 -11.40 -1.46 -14.57
C ALA A 86 -11.25 -2.94 -14.95
N ASP A 87 -12.21 -3.79 -14.51
CA ASP A 87 -12.21 -5.26 -14.66
C ASP A 87 -10.88 -5.91 -14.21
N CYS A 88 -10.32 -5.42 -13.11
CA CYS A 88 -9.06 -5.91 -12.55
C CYS A 88 -9.06 -5.86 -11.02
N HIS A 89 -7.98 -6.38 -10.43
CA HIS A 89 -7.79 -6.40 -8.99
C HIS A 89 -6.32 -6.28 -8.58
N ARG A 90 -6.05 -5.43 -7.58
CA ARG A 90 -4.71 -5.27 -6.97
C ARG A 90 -4.50 -6.08 -5.69
N TYR A 91 -5.33 -7.07 -5.41
CA TYR A 91 -5.13 -8.06 -4.33
C TYR A 91 -4.87 -7.40 -2.95
N ASP A 92 -3.77 -7.76 -2.28
CA ASP A 92 -3.37 -7.25 -0.98
C ASP A 92 -3.18 -5.73 -0.95
N GLU A 93 -2.69 -5.14 -2.04
CA GLU A 93 -2.58 -3.69 -2.18
C GLU A 93 -3.98 -3.01 -2.15
N SER A 94 -5.01 -3.61 -2.75
CA SER A 94 -6.40 -3.15 -2.62
C SER A 94 -6.89 -3.21 -1.18
N ALA A 95 -6.66 -4.34 -0.48
CA ALA A 95 -7.09 -4.51 0.90
C ALA A 95 -6.44 -3.45 1.82
N LEU A 96 -5.12 -3.26 1.71
CA LEU A 96 -4.38 -2.26 2.48
C LEU A 96 -4.84 -0.83 2.18
N ASN A 97 -5.06 -0.51 0.90
CA ASN A 97 -5.57 0.80 0.52
C ASN A 97 -6.93 1.10 1.16
N ILE A 98 -7.84 0.14 1.19
CA ILE A 98 -9.17 0.30 1.78
C ILE A 98 -9.05 0.46 3.31
N LEU A 99 -8.31 -0.42 3.97
CA LEU A 99 -8.15 -0.41 5.43
C LEU A 99 -7.51 0.88 5.94
N LEU A 100 -6.41 1.32 5.30
CA LEU A 100 -5.73 2.56 5.66
C LEU A 100 -6.62 3.79 5.41
N LYS A 101 -7.33 3.84 4.28
CA LYS A 101 -8.27 4.94 3.99
C LYS A 101 -9.43 4.97 4.99
N ASN A 102 -9.98 3.82 5.35
CA ASN A 102 -11.04 3.75 6.36
C ASN A 102 -10.55 4.26 7.71
N TRP A 103 -9.36 3.81 8.16
CA TRP A 103 -8.82 4.21 9.45
C TRP A 103 -8.50 5.71 9.52
N PHE A 104 -7.88 6.26 8.48
CA PHE A 104 -7.47 7.66 8.42
C PHE A 104 -8.49 8.59 7.76
N ASN A 105 -9.76 8.18 7.65
CA ASN A 105 -10.83 8.98 7.04
C ASN A 105 -10.46 9.54 5.66
N PHE A 106 -9.75 8.75 4.86
CA PHE A 106 -9.28 9.08 3.51
C PHE A 106 -8.23 10.20 3.44
N ASP A 107 -7.69 10.66 4.57
CA ASP A 107 -6.54 11.56 4.61
C ASP A 107 -5.24 10.78 4.35
N LEU A 108 -4.77 10.84 3.11
CA LEU A 108 -3.54 10.17 2.67
C LEU A 108 -2.29 10.70 3.38
N SER A 109 -2.30 11.94 3.87
CA SER A 109 -1.11 12.54 4.51
C SER A 109 -0.74 11.84 5.82
N GLN A 110 -1.71 11.18 6.46
CA GLN A 110 -1.51 10.45 7.71
C GLN A 110 -0.65 9.19 7.53
N PHE A 111 -0.72 8.55 6.36
CA PHE A 111 -0.12 7.22 6.18
C PHE A 111 0.75 7.07 4.93
N SER A 112 0.58 7.91 3.91
CA SER A 112 1.33 7.84 2.66
C SER A 112 2.60 8.68 2.72
N ARG A 113 3.70 8.12 2.22
CA ARG A 113 4.95 8.85 1.96
C ARG A 113 5.42 8.57 0.54
N GLY A 114 5.99 9.59 -0.08
CA GLY A 114 6.57 9.44 -1.42
C GLY A 114 7.73 8.44 -1.45
N ASN A 115 8.00 7.90 -2.62
CA ASN A 115 9.08 6.93 -2.86
C ASN A 115 10.48 7.58 -2.87
N ASN A 116 10.83 8.33 -1.84
CA ASN A 116 12.13 9.00 -1.71
C ASN A 116 13.14 8.20 -0.87
N TYR A 117 12.69 7.09 -0.26
CA TYR A 117 13.50 6.24 0.61
C TYR A 117 14.27 5.16 -0.15
N PHE A 118 13.75 4.74 -1.30
CA PHE A 118 14.34 3.67 -2.09
C PHE A 118 14.99 4.24 -3.34
N ARG A 119 16.21 3.79 -3.62
CA ARG A 119 16.86 4.02 -4.90
C ARG A 119 16.58 2.83 -5.81
N PRO A 120 16.50 3.05 -7.14
CA PRO A 120 16.50 1.93 -8.08
C PRO A 120 17.67 1.00 -7.77
N TYR A 121 17.41 -0.31 -7.82
CA TYR A 121 18.47 -1.29 -7.69
C TYR A 121 19.45 -1.11 -8.85
N ASP A 122 20.72 -0.84 -8.52
CA ASP A 122 21.80 -0.76 -9.48
C ASP A 122 22.71 -1.98 -9.27
N ILE A 123 22.68 -2.90 -10.23
CA ILE A 123 23.50 -4.12 -10.22
C ILE A 123 25.01 -3.81 -10.20
N ASN A 124 25.41 -2.62 -10.64
CA ASN A 124 26.80 -2.18 -10.66
C ASN A 124 27.19 -1.43 -9.37
N TYR A 125 26.27 -1.21 -8.44
CA TYR A 125 26.54 -0.50 -7.20
C TYR A 125 27.49 -1.32 -6.33
N LYS A 126 28.74 -0.85 -6.21
CA LYS A 126 29.74 -1.38 -5.28
C LYS A 126 29.89 -0.41 -4.12
N PRO A 127 29.21 -0.62 -2.97
CA PRO A 127 29.38 0.25 -1.83
C PRO A 127 30.84 0.21 -1.37
N LYS A 128 31.45 1.39 -1.16
CA LYS A 128 32.71 1.49 -0.41
C LYS A 128 32.40 1.22 1.05
N LEU A 129 32.39 -0.05 1.43
CA LEU A 129 32.19 -0.47 2.81
C LEU A 129 33.40 0.03 3.63
N LYS A 130 33.16 0.95 4.56
CA LYS A 130 34.12 1.23 5.63
C LYS A 130 33.93 0.15 6.69
N ILE A 131 34.91 -0.73 6.84
CA ILE A 131 34.97 -1.66 7.96
C ILE A 131 35.41 -0.84 9.17
N CYS A 132 34.49 -0.63 10.12
CA CYS A 132 34.84 0.00 11.39
C CYS A 132 35.74 -0.97 12.15
N ARG A 133 36.94 -0.53 12.54
CA ARG A 133 37.89 -1.37 13.31
C ARG A 133 37.78 -1.11 14.81
N ASP A 134 37.28 0.06 15.20
CA ASP A 134 37.03 0.45 16.58
C ASP A 134 35.70 1.20 16.75
N ALA A 135 35.14 1.18 17.96
CA ALA A 135 33.87 1.86 18.31
C ALA A 135 33.92 3.39 18.13
N ASN A 136 35.12 3.98 18.06
CA ASN A 136 35.31 5.41 17.84
C ASN A 136 35.13 5.83 16.36
N ASP A 137 35.21 4.90 15.40
CA ASP A 137 35.00 5.16 13.96
C ASP A 137 33.54 5.50 13.60
N ILE A 138 32.61 5.30 14.55
CA ILE A 138 31.17 5.49 14.36
C ILE A 138 30.78 6.98 14.48
N ARG A 139 31.59 7.80 15.15
CA ARG A 139 31.18 9.17 15.57
C ARG A 139 31.35 10.27 14.53
N ASP A 140 31.92 9.98 13.37
CA ASP A 140 32.31 11.02 12.40
C ASP A 140 31.24 11.36 11.34
N ASN A 141 30.01 10.85 11.40
CA ASN A 141 29.00 11.13 10.35
C ASN A 141 27.54 11.23 10.84
N GLU A 142 27.26 12.13 11.79
CA GLU A 142 25.91 12.70 11.92
C GLU A 142 25.97 14.22 11.83
N LEU A 143 25.88 14.72 10.58
CA LEU A 143 25.23 15.98 10.16
C LEU A 143 25.09 16.01 8.63
#